data_AF-A0A835BEI9-F1
#
_entry.id   AF-A0A835BEI9-F1
#
_cell.length_a   1.000
_cell.length_b   1.000
_cell.length_c   1.000
_cell.angle_alpha   90.00
_cell.angle_beta   90.00
_cell.angle_gamma   90.00
#
_symmetry.space_group_name_H-M   'P 1'
#
loop_
_entity.id
_entity.type
_entity.pdbx_description
1 polymer ?
#
loop_
_entity_poly.entity_id
_entity_poly.type
_entity_poly.pdbx_seq_one_letter_code
_entity_poly.pdbx_strand_id
1 'polypeptide(L)'
;MAPPQSLAATATATAAAALVATAAAVVLSSVLYRRKCGRLAARVRELEAALAAATEKAASERRGRVRAQQSLRRAVSEQEPRSDEARPAMAAAAAQGSYPMAPIGTVQSCFSTRNGTPRQPLVVTLARATVAFDPARVPAAALEGLANYSHCWILYVFHLNTDLDKMWKDPARSKLKAKVRVPRLKGDKMGVLATRSPHRPNPIGLSVAKVEAVDGHAVLLSGVDLVDGTPVLDIKPYLPYSDIVNGAAVPNWLEVDGALAVESIHFSEHFISALPICWVHAQKQSLYASADEFRDLIKQVLSWDIRSLSQRIRPHRVNMETEANGHIGKEADEHHGDKACCGVIYHLHLEGIDVSYRIDQCSNIVVEDATLIPGARNQNRHGYLAWRDKLGGSGL
;
A
#
# COMPACT_ATOMS: atom_id res chain seq x y z
N MET A 1 61.20 -11.45 -78.15
CA MET A 1 60.40 -12.29 -77.22
C MET A 1 61.04 -12.26 -75.84
N ALA A 2 60.46 -11.53 -74.90
CA ALA A 2 60.48 -11.77 -73.44
C ALA A 2 59.49 -10.77 -72.79
N PRO A 3 58.73 -11.15 -71.75
CA PRO A 3 57.34 -10.68 -71.55
C PRO A 3 57.19 -9.59 -70.47
N PRO A 4 56.00 -8.96 -70.33
CA PRO A 4 55.67 -8.03 -69.25
C PRO A 4 55.30 -8.80 -67.99
N GLN A 5 56.28 -9.38 -67.28
CA GLN A 5 56.00 -10.19 -66.08
C GLN A 5 56.26 -9.47 -64.74
N SER A 6 56.96 -8.33 -64.70
CA SER A 6 57.34 -7.74 -63.40
C SER A 6 56.27 -6.85 -62.75
N LEU A 7 55.40 -6.19 -63.53
CA LEU A 7 54.39 -5.25 -63.02
C LEU A 7 53.14 -5.96 -62.43
N ALA A 8 52.71 -7.07 -63.02
CA ALA A 8 51.59 -7.86 -62.48
C ALA A 8 51.97 -8.57 -61.18
N ALA A 9 53.20 -9.09 -61.09
CA ALA A 9 53.69 -9.79 -59.89
C ALA A 9 53.90 -8.85 -58.70
N THR A 10 54.30 -7.60 -58.93
CA THR A 10 54.44 -6.58 -57.86
C THR A 10 53.09 -6.05 -57.38
N ALA A 11 52.11 -5.89 -58.28
CA ALA A 11 50.74 -5.50 -57.91
C ALA A 11 50.01 -6.60 -57.10
N THR A 12 50.17 -7.88 -57.46
CA THR A 12 49.58 -8.99 -56.70
C THR A 12 50.28 -9.21 -55.36
N ALA A 13 51.61 -9.03 -55.29
CA ALA A 13 52.36 -9.13 -54.04
C ALA A 13 52.00 -8.00 -53.05
N THR A 14 51.81 -6.77 -53.53
CA THR A 14 51.40 -5.62 -52.69
C THR A 14 49.96 -5.75 -52.20
N ALA A 15 49.04 -6.22 -53.05
CA ALA A 15 47.66 -6.50 -52.65
C ALA A 15 47.58 -7.65 -51.63
N ALA A 16 48.36 -8.72 -51.81
CA ALA A 16 48.44 -9.82 -50.85
C ALA A 16 49.03 -9.36 -49.50
N ALA A 17 50.08 -8.53 -49.52
CA ALA A 17 50.66 -7.96 -48.30
C ALA A 17 49.66 -7.05 -47.55
N ALA A 18 48.86 -6.26 -48.27
CA ALA A 18 47.83 -5.41 -47.68
C ALA A 18 46.67 -6.23 -47.05
N LEU A 19 46.26 -7.33 -47.69
CA LEU A 19 45.26 -8.25 -47.14
C LEU A 19 45.77 -8.96 -45.88
N VAL A 20 47.03 -9.37 -45.86
CA VAL A 20 47.66 -9.98 -44.68
C VAL A 20 47.77 -8.96 -43.54
N ALA A 21 48.15 -7.71 -43.84
CA ALA A 21 48.27 -6.65 -42.85
C ALA A 21 46.91 -6.27 -42.23
N THR A 22 45.85 -6.18 -43.03
CA THR A 22 44.48 -5.91 -42.54
C THR A 22 43.92 -7.07 -41.73
N ALA A 23 44.13 -8.32 -42.17
CA ALA A 23 43.76 -9.50 -41.40
C ALA A 23 44.49 -9.54 -40.04
N ALA A 24 45.80 -9.26 -40.02
CA ALA A 24 46.59 -9.18 -38.79
C ALA A 24 46.09 -8.06 -37.84
N ALA A 25 45.71 -6.90 -38.38
CA ALA A 25 45.16 -5.79 -37.59
C ALA A 25 43.79 -6.14 -36.97
N VAL A 26 42.91 -6.82 -37.72
CA VAL A 26 41.61 -7.29 -37.21
C VAL A 26 41.79 -8.33 -36.10
N VAL A 27 42.71 -9.28 -36.29
CA VAL A 27 43.04 -10.29 -35.26
C VAL A 27 43.57 -9.60 -34.01
N LEU A 28 44.53 -8.66 -34.14
CA LEU A 28 45.09 -7.93 -33.02
C LEU A 28 44.02 -7.11 -32.28
N SER A 29 43.16 -6.40 -33.01
CA SER A 29 42.03 -5.65 -32.45
C SER A 29 41.06 -6.56 -31.69
N SER A 30 40.73 -7.74 -32.24
CA SER A 30 39.85 -8.72 -31.60
C SER A 30 40.45 -9.27 -30.30
N VAL A 31 41.78 -9.50 -30.26
CA VAL A 31 42.49 -9.97 -29.07
C VAL A 31 42.53 -8.88 -28.00
N LEU A 32 42.79 -7.62 -28.40
CA LEU A 32 42.74 -6.47 -27.50
C LEU A 32 41.33 -6.26 -26.92
N TYR A 33 40.30 -6.40 -27.75
CA TYR A 33 38.91 -6.33 -27.33
C TYR A 33 38.55 -7.43 -26.33
N ARG A 34 38.88 -8.70 -26.62
CA ARG A 34 38.68 -9.82 -25.66
C ARG A 34 39.40 -9.58 -24.34
N ARG A 35 40.64 -9.09 -24.37
CA ARG A 35 41.39 -8.73 -23.15
C ARG A 35 40.73 -7.60 -22.38
N LYS A 36 40.16 -6.61 -23.07
CA LYS A 36 39.42 -5.50 -22.45
C LYS A 36 38.11 -5.99 -21.83
N CYS A 37 37.34 -6.84 -22.52
CA CYS A 37 36.13 -7.48 -21.99
C CYS A 37 36.44 -8.34 -20.76
N GLY A 38 37.52 -9.13 -20.79
CA GLY A 38 37.95 -9.93 -19.64
C GLY A 38 38.30 -9.08 -18.42
N ARG A 39 39.03 -7.96 -18.62
CA ARG A 39 39.33 -7.00 -17.55
C ARG A 39 38.07 -6.32 -17.01
N LEU A 40 37.14 -5.91 -17.89
CA LEU A 40 35.86 -5.33 -17.45
C LEU A 40 35.03 -6.34 -16.64
N ALA A 41 34.92 -7.58 -17.11
CA ALA A 41 34.19 -8.63 -16.40
C ALA A 41 34.80 -8.93 -15.03
N ALA A 42 36.13 -8.93 -14.91
CA ALA A 42 36.80 -9.06 -13.63
C ALA A 42 36.49 -7.87 -12.70
N ARG A 43 36.48 -6.64 -13.23
CA ARG A 43 36.18 -5.45 -12.45
C ARG A 43 34.71 -5.41 -11.98
N VAL A 44 33.78 -5.87 -12.80
CA VAL A 44 32.36 -6.00 -12.42
C VAL A 44 32.22 -6.96 -11.24
N ARG A 45 32.82 -8.16 -11.32
CA ARG A 45 32.80 -9.14 -10.22
C ARG A 45 33.41 -8.58 -8.94
N GLU A 46 34.51 -7.85 -9.05
CA GLU A 46 35.15 -7.20 -7.90
C GLU A 46 34.24 -6.13 -7.26
N LEU A 47 33.59 -5.30 -8.08
CA LEU A 47 32.64 -4.29 -7.61
C LEU A 47 31.39 -4.90 -6.99
N GLU A 48 30.87 -5.99 -7.55
CA GLU A 48 29.75 -6.74 -6.97
C GLU A 48 30.11 -7.33 -5.61
N ALA A 49 31.30 -7.93 -5.47
CA ALA A 49 31.79 -8.44 -4.19
C ALA A 49 32.00 -7.31 -3.17
N ALA A 50 32.56 -6.18 -3.60
CA ALA A 50 32.73 -5.00 -2.74
C ALA A 50 31.38 -4.41 -2.29
N LEU A 51 30.38 -4.39 -3.18
CA LEU A 51 29.03 -3.94 -2.85
C LEU A 51 28.38 -4.88 -1.83
N ALA A 52 28.48 -6.20 -2.02
CA ALA A 52 27.94 -7.19 -1.09
C ALA A 52 28.57 -7.04 0.31
N ALA A 53 29.90 -6.88 0.38
CA ALA A 53 30.61 -6.65 1.63
C ALA A 53 30.19 -5.33 2.31
N ALA A 54 30.02 -4.25 1.53
CA ALA A 54 29.56 -2.97 2.05
C ALA A 54 28.12 -3.05 2.58
N THR A 55 27.23 -3.76 1.89
CA THR A 55 25.84 -3.95 2.35
C THR A 55 25.77 -4.76 3.65
N GLU A 56 26.58 -5.81 3.79
CA GLU A 56 26.60 -6.62 5.02
C GLU A 56 27.22 -5.86 6.19
N LYS A 57 28.26 -5.05 5.95
CA LYS A 57 28.79 -4.13 6.95
C LYS A 57 27.72 -3.14 7.42
N ALA A 58 26.97 -2.53 6.51
CA ALA A 58 25.88 -1.63 6.89
C ALA A 58 24.76 -2.34 7.66
N ALA A 59 24.44 -3.60 7.30
CA ALA A 59 23.43 -4.40 8.01
C ALA A 59 23.90 -4.76 9.44
N SER A 60 25.14 -5.21 9.60
CA SER A 60 25.74 -5.51 10.90
C SER A 60 25.82 -4.28 11.81
N GLU A 61 26.21 -3.11 11.28
CA GLU A 61 26.19 -1.84 12.01
C GLU A 61 24.78 -1.48 12.48
N ARG A 62 23.76 -1.64 11.64
CA ARG A 62 22.35 -1.41 12.02
C ARG A 62 21.93 -2.33 13.16
N ARG A 63 22.27 -3.63 13.09
CA ARG A 63 22.00 -4.60 14.16
C ARG A 63 22.68 -4.21 15.47
N GLY A 64 23.95 -3.78 15.40
CA GLY A 64 24.71 -3.27 16.53
C GLY A 64 24.06 -2.04 17.18
N ARG A 65 23.71 -1.03 16.39
CA ARG A 65 23.02 0.19 16.87
C ARG A 65 21.68 -0.13 17.54
N VAL A 66 20.90 -1.05 16.97
CA VAL A 66 19.61 -1.46 17.55
C VAL A 66 19.80 -2.16 18.91
N ARG A 67 20.77 -3.07 19.03
CA ARG A 67 21.08 -3.72 20.31
C ARG A 67 21.56 -2.71 21.36
N ALA A 68 22.45 -1.80 20.99
CA ALA A 68 22.94 -0.74 21.88
C ALA A 68 21.82 0.21 22.33
N GLN A 69 20.91 0.57 21.43
CA GLN A 69 19.74 1.38 21.77
C GLN A 69 18.79 0.64 22.72
N GLN A 70 18.63 -0.67 22.55
CA GLN A 70 17.81 -1.50 23.45
C GLN A 70 18.45 -1.66 24.83
N SER A 71 19.78 -1.87 24.91
CA SER A 71 20.48 -1.96 26.19
C SER A 71 20.47 -0.62 26.93
N LEU A 72 20.66 0.50 26.22
CA LEU A 72 20.55 1.84 26.80
C LEU A 72 19.14 2.11 27.34
N ARG A 73 18.08 1.71 26.62
CA ARG A 73 16.70 1.84 27.12
C ARG A 73 16.43 1.01 28.36
N ARG A 74 16.97 -0.22 28.43
CA ARG A 74 16.87 -1.05 29.64
C ARG A 74 17.59 -0.39 30.80
N ALA A 75 18.82 0.06 30.59
CA ALA A 75 19.60 0.76 31.62
C ALA A 75 18.92 2.04 32.11
N VAL A 76 18.34 2.85 31.21
CA VAL A 76 17.57 4.06 31.58
C VAL A 76 16.30 3.69 32.35
N SER A 77 15.59 2.64 31.93
CA SER A 77 14.40 2.15 32.64
C SER A 77 14.73 1.51 33.99
N GLU A 78 15.95 1.01 34.18
CA GLU A 78 16.46 0.45 35.45
C GLU A 78 17.07 1.54 36.36
N GLN A 79 17.54 2.65 35.80
CA GLN A 79 18.11 3.80 36.50
C GLN A 79 17.09 4.89 36.86
N GLU A 80 15.88 4.88 36.29
CA GLU A 80 14.78 5.70 36.80
C GLU A 80 14.50 5.27 38.26
N PRO A 81 14.78 6.12 39.26
CA PRO A 81 14.46 5.78 40.63
C PRO A 81 12.95 5.57 40.72
N ARG A 82 12.53 4.48 41.40
CA ARG A 82 11.18 4.37 41.95
C ARG A 82 10.97 5.56 42.89
N SER A 83 10.52 6.66 42.33
CA SER A 83 10.21 7.89 43.05
C SER A 83 8.81 7.73 43.65
N ASP A 84 8.72 6.84 44.63
CA ASP A 84 7.48 6.54 45.35
C ASP A 84 7.07 7.62 46.37
N GLU A 85 7.83 8.71 46.55
CA GLU A 85 7.56 9.66 47.66
C GLU A 85 7.35 11.14 47.29
N ALA A 86 7.35 11.54 46.01
CA ALA A 86 7.12 12.95 45.63
C ALA A 86 6.17 13.17 44.45
N ARG A 87 5.38 12.16 44.08
CA ARG A 87 4.41 12.22 42.97
C ARG A 87 2.91 12.07 43.31
N PRO A 88 2.42 12.12 44.58
CA PRO A 88 1.04 11.72 44.82
C PRO A 88 -0.02 12.71 44.29
N ALA A 89 0.28 14.02 44.14
CA ALA A 89 -0.75 14.99 43.75
C ALA A 89 -1.06 15.05 42.24
N MET A 90 -0.06 14.93 41.35
CA MET A 90 -0.29 14.95 39.89
C MET A 90 -0.57 13.57 39.29
N ALA A 91 -0.03 12.49 39.88
CA ALA A 91 -0.26 11.13 39.38
C ALA A 91 -1.62 10.57 39.81
N ALA A 92 -2.15 10.95 40.98
CA ALA A 92 -3.48 10.52 41.41
C ALA A 92 -4.61 11.14 40.58
N ALA A 93 -4.44 12.37 40.08
CA ALA A 93 -5.38 12.99 39.13
C ALA A 93 -5.34 12.33 37.73
N ALA A 94 -4.19 11.74 37.34
CA ALA A 94 -4.01 11.07 36.05
C ALA A 94 -4.49 9.61 36.03
N ALA A 95 -4.76 9.02 37.20
CA ALA A 95 -5.28 7.65 37.33
C ALA A 95 -6.79 7.54 36.99
N GLN A 96 -7.47 8.66 36.78
CA GLN A 96 -8.82 8.74 36.23
C GLN A 96 -8.74 9.36 34.84
N GLY A 97 -9.05 8.60 33.79
CA GLY A 97 -9.24 9.25 32.49
C GLY A 97 -9.17 8.37 31.24
N SER A 98 -9.65 7.12 31.29
CA SER A 98 -10.16 6.55 30.04
C SER A 98 -11.54 7.17 29.80
N TYR A 99 -11.74 7.77 28.63
CA TYR A 99 -13.05 8.25 28.20
C TYR A 99 -13.74 7.12 27.44
N PRO A 100 -14.78 6.47 27.99
CA PRO A 100 -15.43 5.38 27.30
C PRO A 100 -16.14 5.92 26.06
N MET A 101 -15.74 5.41 24.89
CA MET A 101 -16.42 5.65 23.62
C MET A 101 -17.01 4.33 23.15
N ALA A 102 -18.31 4.33 22.90
CA ALA A 102 -18.98 3.19 22.29
C ALA A 102 -19.27 3.52 20.82
N PRO A 103 -19.09 2.55 19.90
CA PRO A 103 -19.48 2.76 18.51
C PRO A 103 -20.97 3.11 18.40
N ILE A 104 -21.28 4.09 17.55
CA ILE A 104 -22.64 4.53 17.25
C ILE A 104 -23.18 3.90 15.96
N GLY A 105 -22.33 3.20 15.20
CA GLY A 105 -22.66 2.52 13.97
C GLY A 105 -21.51 1.68 13.45
N THR A 106 -21.78 0.95 12.37
CA THR A 106 -20.83 0.05 11.71
C THR A 106 -20.82 0.32 10.21
N VAL A 107 -19.62 0.34 9.63
CA VAL A 107 -19.43 0.53 8.19
C VAL A 107 -19.66 -0.78 7.45
N GLN A 108 -20.48 -0.71 6.40
CA GLN A 108 -20.65 -1.71 5.35
C GLN A 108 -19.91 -1.21 4.10
N SER A 109 -18.67 -1.68 3.89
CA SER A 109 -17.76 -1.13 2.86
C SER A 109 -17.63 -2.01 1.63
N CYS A 110 -17.29 -1.41 0.48
CA CYS A 110 -16.81 -2.18 -0.67
C CYS A 110 -15.50 -2.92 -0.39
N PHE A 111 -14.67 -2.46 0.57
CA PHE A 111 -13.39 -3.10 0.92
C PHE A 111 -13.55 -4.20 1.97
N SER A 112 -13.41 -5.46 1.55
CA SER A 112 -13.52 -6.61 2.47
C SER A 112 -12.32 -6.76 3.40
N THR A 113 -11.16 -6.23 3.02
CA THR A 113 -9.92 -6.34 3.82
C THR A 113 -9.15 -5.02 3.80
N ARG A 114 -8.19 -4.89 4.74
CA ARG A 114 -7.25 -3.75 4.76
C ARG A 114 -6.46 -3.64 3.45
N ASN A 115 -6.16 -4.78 2.82
CA ASN A 115 -5.39 -4.81 1.59
C ASN A 115 -6.28 -4.35 0.43
N GLY A 116 -5.87 -3.26 -0.22
CA GLY A 116 -6.65 -2.61 -1.28
C GLY A 116 -7.51 -1.44 -0.79
N THR A 117 -7.69 -1.26 0.52
CA THR A 117 -8.32 -0.04 1.05
C THR A 117 -7.39 1.16 0.80
N PRO A 118 -7.87 2.28 0.23
CA PRO A 118 -7.07 3.46 -0.05
C PRO A 118 -6.30 3.95 1.18
N ARG A 119 -5.12 4.53 0.97
CA ARG A 119 -4.31 5.04 2.08
C ARG A 119 -4.88 6.31 2.72
N GLN A 120 -5.70 7.05 1.97
CA GLN A 120 -6.26 8.34 2.32
C GLN A 120 -7.64 8.46 1.65
N PRO A 121 -8.57 9.24 2.23
CA PRO A 121 -9.91 9.41 1.68
C PRO A 121 -9.88 10.21 0.37
N LEU A 122 -10.96 10.12 -0.41
CA LEU A 122 -11.22 10.82 -1.68
C LEU A 122 -10.24 10.52 -2.83
N VAL A 123 -9.20 9.71 -2.60
CA VAL A 123 -8.26 9.27 -3.65
C VAL A 123 -8.94 8.32 -4.65
N VAL A 124 -9.83 7.47 -4.15
CA VAL A 124 -10.69 6.59 -4.95
C VAL A 124 -12.12 7.08 -4.78
N THR A 125 -12.57 7.96 -5.67
CA THR A 125 -13.87 8.64 -5.53
C THR A 125 -15.04 7.68 -5.66
N LEU A 126 -14.88 6.58 -6.41
CA LEU A 126 -15.90 5.55 -6.55
C LEU A 126 -16.02 4.62 -5.33
N ALA A 127 -15.09 4.67 -4.37
CA ALA A 127 -15.16 3.80 -3.20
C ALA A 127 -16.38 4.14 -2.34
N ARG A 128 -17.37 3.25 -2.31
CA ARG A 128 -18.61 3.41 -1.55
C ARG A 128 -18.61 2.62 -0.23
N ALA A 129 -19.31 3.17 0.75
CA ALA A 129 -19.70 2.45 1.95
C ALA A 129 -21.02 2.99 2.51
N THR A 130 -21.77 2.12 3.19
CA THR A 130 -22.91 2.53 4.01
C THR A 130 -22.50 2.55 5.48
N VAL A 131 -22.75 3.63 6.21
CA VAL A 131 -22.71 3.61 7.67
C VAL A 131 -24.10 3.24 8.17
N ALA A 132 -24.22 2.09 8.83
CA ALA A 132 -25.44 1.66 9.51
C ALA A 132 -25.33 2.03 10.99
N PHE A 133 -26.14 2.98 11.45
CA PHE A 133 -26.18 3.44 12.82
C PHE A 133 -26.99 2.48 13.71
N ASP A 134 -26.57 2.31 14.96
CA ASP A 134 -27.30 1.54 15.97
C ASP A 134 -28.54 2.33 16.41
N PRO A 135 -29.77 1.86 16.11
CA PRO A 135 -30.99 2.58 16.48
C PRO A 135 -31.16 2.78 17.98
N ALA A 136 -30.54 1.92 18.82
CA ALA A 136 -30.59 2.06 20.27
C ALA A 136 -29.71 3.21 20.79
N ARG A 137 -28.77 3.70 19.98
CA ARG A 137 -27.83 4.78 20.33
C ARG A 137 -28.09 6.06 19.56
N VAL A 138 -28.49 5.95 18.30
CA VAL A 138 -28.69 7.07 17.38
C VAL A 138 -30.11 7.02 16.83
N PRO A 139 -31.03 7.85 17.36
CA PRO A 139 -32.35 8.04 16.76
C PRO A 139 -32.21 8.53 15.32
N ALA A 140 -33.08 8.09 14.40
CA ALA A 140 -33.02 8.49 12.99
C ALA A 140 -33.06 10.02 12.80
N ALA A 141 -33.82 10.71 13.66
CA ALA A 141 -33.91 12.18 13.67
C ALA A 141 -32.56 12.89 13.87
N ALA A 142 -31.57 12.23 14.49
CA ALA A 142 -30.23 12.79 14.65
C ALA A 142 -29.46 12.95 13.31
N LEU A 143 -29.92 12.30 12.24
CA LEU A 143 -29.37 12.42 10.89
C LEU A 143 -30.12 13.44 10.02
N GLU A 144 -31.19 14.06 10.53
CA GLU A 144 -31.94 15.07 9.81
C GLU A 144 -31.04 16.26 9.41
N GLY A 145 -31.18 16.70 8.16
CA GLY A 145 -30.37 17.77 7.59
C GLY A 145 -28.97 17.34 7.11
N LEU A 146 -28.49 16.14 7.45
CA LEU A 146 -27.17 15.67 6.98
C LEU A 146 -27.10 15.57 5.44
N ALA A 147 -28.21 15.20 4.79
CA ALA A 147 -28.31 15.14 3.33
C ALA A 147 -28.12 16.50 2.62
N ASN A 148 -28.23 17.62 3.34
CA ASN A 148 -28.00 18.95 2.79
C ASN A 148 -26.50 19.28 2.65
N TYR A 149 -25.62 18.48 3.27
CA TYR A 149 -24.18 18.63 3.14
C TYR A 149 -23.66 17.69 2.07
N SER A 150 -22.77 18.19 1.21
CA SER A 150 -22.13 17.34 0.21
C SER A 150 -21.11 16.37 0.82
N HIS A 151 -20.53 16.71 1.97
CA HIS A 151 -19.48 15.93 2.62
C HIS A 151 -19.64 15.91 4.14
N CYS A 152 -19.11 14.87 4.76
CA CYS A 152 -19.05 14.71 6.21
C CYS A 152 -17.68 14.20 6.66
N TRP A 153 -17.31 14.54 7.89
CA TRP A 153 -16.27 13.87 8.66
C TRP A 153 -16.82 12.61 9.33
N ILE A 154 -15.99 11.57 9.36
CA ILE A 154 -16.27 10.30 10.03
C ILE A 154 -15.12 10.05 11.00
N LEU A 155 -15.45 9.89 12.27
CA LEU A 155 -14.52 9.41 13.30
C LEU A 155 -14.78 7.93 13.52
N TYR A 156 -13.74 7.11 13.46
CA TYR A 156 -13.88 5.65 13.51
C TYR A 156 -12.71 4.99 14.23
N VAL A 157 -12.84 3.70 14.49
CA VAL A 157 -11.78 2.89 15.11
C VAL A 157 -11.06 2.06 14.04
N PHE A 158 -9.73 2.08 14.03
CA PHE A 158 -8.90 1.14 13.27
C PHE A 158 -8.97 -0.28 13.88
N HIS A 159 -10.15 -0.90 13.84
CA HIS A 159 -10.49 -2.16 14.53
C HIS A 159 -9.69 -3.39 14.07
N LEU A 160 -9.09 -3.34 12.88
CA LEU A 160 -8.20 -4.39 12.37
C LEU A 160 -6.72 -4.13 12.72
N ASN A 161 -6.42 -3.23 13.65
CA ASN A 161 -5.07 -3.09 14.18
C ASN A 161 -4.69 -4.32 15.02
N THR A 162 -3.51 -4.89 14.74
CA THR A 162 -3.03 -6.14 15.34
C THR A 162 -2.78 -6.09 16.85
N ASP A 163 -2.72 -4.90 17.45
CA ASP A 163 -2.33 -4.69 18.86
C ASP A 163 -3.44 -4.06 19.73
N LEU A 164 -4.68 -3.95 19.23
CA LEU A 164 -5.77 -3.26 19.96
C LEU A 164 -6.04 -3.86 21.34
N ASP A 165 -6.18 -5.18 21.41
CA ASP A 165 -6.43 -5.89 22.66
C ASP A 165 -5.34 -5.62 23.70
N LYS A 166 -4.07 -5.62 23.26
CA LYS A 166 -2.93 -5.32 24.13
C LYS A 166 -2.93 -3.86 24.57
N MET A 167 -3.31 -2.96 23.67
CA MET A 167 -3.29 -1.52 23.91
C MET A 167 -4.40 -1.06 24.85
N TRP A 168 -5.59 -1.66 24.78
CA TRP A 168 -6.73 -1.27 25.59
C TRP A 168 -6.86 -2.04 26.91
N LYS A 169 -6.44 -3.31 26.98
CA LYS A 169 -6.49 -4.09 28.22
C LYS A 169 -5.35 -3.73 29.18
N ASP A 170 -4.18 -3.35 28.66
CA ASP A 170 -3.03 -2.95 29.47
C ASP A 170 -2.22 -1.81 28.80
N PRO A 171 -2.73 -0.56 28.84
CA PRO A 171 -2.06 0.59 28.24
C PRO A 171 -0.64 0.81 28.80
N ALA A 172 -0.42 0.48 30.07
CA ALA A 172 0.86 0.64 30.75
C ALA A 172 1.94 -0.34 30.23
N ARG A 173 1.54 -1.53 29.75
CA ARG A 173 2.46 -2.50 29.11
C ARG A 173 2.47 -2.42 27.59
N SER A 174 1.59 -1.63 26.98
CA SER A 174 1.56 -1.43 25.53
C SER A 174 2.81 -0.68 25.05
N LYS A 175 3.71 -1.40 24.37
CA LYS A 175 4.90 -0.81 23.75
C LYS A 175 4.54 -0.17 22.41
N LEU A 176 3.91 1.00 22.44
CA LEU A 176 3.67 1.78 21.23
C LEU A 176 5.01 2.04 20.53
N LYS A 177 5.07 1.72 19.23
CA LYS A 177 6.23 2.06 18.41
C LYS A 177 6.22 3.57 18.17
N ALA A 178 7.17 4.30 18.75
CA ALA A 178 7.27 5.75 18.59
C ALA A 178 7.42 6.21 17.13
N LYS A 179 7.98 5.36 16.25
CA LYS A 179 8.18 5.66 14.83
C LYS A 179 7.65 4.55 13.93
N VAL A 180 7.11 4.93 12.78
CA VAL A 180 6.59 4.04 11.72
C VAL A 180 7.33 4.29 10.41
N ARG A 181 7.46 3.25 9.59
CA ARG A 181 8.03 3.36 8.24
C ARG A 181 7.00 4.02 7.33
N VAL A 182 7.41 5.07 6.62
CA VAL A 182 6.51 5.82 5.73
C VAL A 182 6.78 5.41 4.27
N PRO A 183 5.75 5.08 3.47
CA PRO A 183 5.94 4.59 2.09
C PRO A 183 6.75 5.55 1.20
N ARG A 184 6.55 6.87 1.37
CA ARG A 184 7.20 7.92 0.57
C ARG A 184 8.66 8.19 0.96
N LEU A 185 9.09 7.72 2.14
CA LEU A 185 10.44 7.96 2.68
C LEU A 185 11.44 6.82 2.39
N LYS A 186 11.22 6.04 1.33
CA LYS A 186 12.17 5.00 0.85
C LYS A 186 12.75 4.08 1.93
N GLY A 187 11.98 3.79 2.98
CA GLY A 187 12.37 2.90 4.08
C GLY A 187 12.69 3.57 5.41
N ASP A 188 12.81 4.90 5.45
CA ASP A 188 13.00 5.68 6.67
C ASP A 188 11.72 5.75 7.52
N LYS A 189 11.91 6.16 8.78
CA LYS A 189 10.87 6.16 9.81
C LYS A 189 10.54 7.58 10.28
N MET A 190 9.26 7.84 10.48
CA MET A 190 8.74 9.10 11.02
C MET A 190 8.03 8.85 12.36
N GLY A 191 7.99 9.85 13.24
CA GLY A 191 7.21 9.77 14.47
C GLY A 191 5.75 9.49 14.19
N VAL A 192 5.09 8.60 14.94
CA VAL A 192 3.69 8.20 14.67
C VAL A 192 2.75 9.40 14.61
N LEU A 193 2.91 10.36 15.51
CA LEU A 193 2.08 11.56 15.58
C LEU A 193 2.34 12.57 14.45
N ALA A 194 3.46 12.43 13.73
CA ALA A 194 3.74 13.18 12.51
C ALA A 194 3.27 12.41 11.25
N THR A 195 2.42 11.40 11.41
CA THR A 195 1.86 10.60 10.32
C THR A 195 0.38 10.30 10.55
N ARG A 196 -0.30 9.77 9.52
CA ARG A 196 -1.66 9.22 9.61
C ARG A 196 -1.67 7.69 9.74
N SER A 197 -0.67 7.11 10.41
CA SER A 197 -0.61 5.66 10.61
C SER A 197 -1.79 5.17 11.45
N PRO A 198 -2.34 3.98 11.21
CA PRO A 198 -3.36 3.41 12.08
C PRO A 198 -2.79 2.97 13.45
N HIS A 199 -1.49 2.66 13.53
CA HIS A 199 -0.83 2.22 14.77
C HIS A 199 -0.47 3.41 15.68
N ARG A 200 -1.44 3.93 16.44
CA ARG A 200 -1.28 5.10 17.33
C ARG A 200 -1.84 4.83 18.74
N PRO A 201 -1.54 5.69 19.74
CA PRO A 201 -2.01 5.49 21.12
C PRO A 201 -3.54 5.34 21.21
N ASN A 202 -4.27 6.23 20.51
CA ASN A 202 -5.70 6.14 20.31
C ASN A 202 -5.93 5.80 18.82
N PRO A 203 -6.44 4.61 18.48
CA PRO A 203 -6.53 4.12 17.11
C PRO A 203 -7.76 4.71 16.41
N ILE A 204 -7.94 6.03 16.54
CA ILE A 204 -9.06 6.79 15.97
C ILE A 204 -8.66 7.27 14.57
N GLY A 205 -9.39 6.85 13.56
CA GLY A 205 -9.29 7.39 12.21
C GLY A 205 -10.19 8.61 12.00
N LEU A 206 -9.83 9.41 11.01
CA LEU A 206 -10.60 10.58 10.56
C LEU A 206 -10.62 10.55 9.04
N SER A 207 -11.82 10.49 8.47
CA SER A 207 -12.02 10.46 7.02
C SER A 207 -13.08 11.46 6.62
N VAL A 208 -12.81 12.20 5.54
CA VAL A 208 -13.84 12.98 4.84
C VAL A 208 -14.43 12.09 3.75
N ALA A 209 -15.74 12.07 3.63
CA ALA A 209 -16.43 11.33 2.57
C ALA A 209 -17.54 12.18 1.99
N LYS A 210 -17.91 11.91 0.73
CA LYS A 210 -19.07 12.52 0.10
C LYS A 210 -20.33 11.82 0.61
N VAL A 211 -21.34 12.61 0.99
CA VAL A 211 -22.68 12.11 1.35
C VAL A 211 -23.45 11.92 0.06
N GLU A 212 -23.82 10.68 -0.25
CA GLU A 212 -24.61 10.36 -1.45
C GLU A 212 -26.11 10.29 -1.13
N ALA A 213 -26.46 9.70 0.02
CA ALA A 213 -27.84 9.62 0.48
C ALA A 213 -27.92 9.37 1.99
N VAL A 214 -29.04 9.76 2.59
CA VAL A 214 -29.40 9.47 3.99
C VAL A 214 -30.78 8.83 3.99
N ASP A 215 -30.94 7.70 4.68
CA ASP A 215 -32.23 7.02 4.82
C ASP A 215 -32.35 6.29 6.16
N GLY A 216 -33.34 6.67 6.96
CA GLY A 216 -33.56 6.09 8.30
C GLY A 216 -32.32 6.19 9.19
N HIS A 217 -31.75 5.04 9.57
CA HIS A 217 -30.53 4.92 10.38
C HIS A 217 -29.29 4.60 9.52
N ALA A 218 -29.29 4.95 8.24
CA ALA A 218 -28.19 4.65 7.33
C ALA A 218 -27.78 5.88 6.51
N VAL A 219 -26.48 5.96 6.21
CA VAL A 219 -25.90 6.99 5.34
C VAL A 219 -25.04 6.31 4.29
N LEU A 220 -25.36 6.51 3.02
CA LEU A 220 -24.53 6.09 1.90
C LEU A 220 -23.48 7.15 1.60
N LEU A 221 -22.23 6.70 1.49
CA LEU A 221 -21.06 7.53 1.31
C LEU A 221 -20.24 7.09 0.11
N SER A 222 -19.49 8.02 -0.48
CA SER A 222 -18.46 7.73 -1.49
C SER A 222 -17.13 8.44 -1.19
N GLY A 223 -16.06 8.01 -1.86
CA GLY A 223 -14.70 8.47 -1.59
C GLY A 223 -14.12 7.98 -0.26
N VAL A 224 -14.61 6.86 0.28
CA VAL A 224 -14.18 6.36 1.60
C VAL A 224 -12.85 5.60 1.54
N ASP A 225 -12.16 5.56 2.67
CA ASP A 225 -10.96 4.73 2.93
C ASP A 225 -11.19 3.79 4.13
N LEU A 226 -12.42 3.31 4.27
CA LEU A 226 -12.90 2.52 5.41
C LEU A 226 -13.03 1.05 5.03
N VAL A 227 -12.45 0.15 5.82
CA VAL A 227 -12.63 -1.30 5.64
C VAL A 227 -13.99 -1.75 6.20
N ASP A 228 -14.56 -2.80 5.64
CA ASP A 228 -15.82 -3.38 6.10
C ASP A 228 -15.78 -3.76 7.59
N GLY A 229 -16.89 -3.55 8.30
CA GLY A 229 -16.99 -3.78 9.74
C GLY A 229 -16.40 -2.67 10.61
N THR A 230 -15.90 -1.57 10.01
CA THR A 230 -15.31 -0.46 10.77
C THR A 230 -16.30 0.16 11.76
N PRO A 231 -16.02 0.18 13.08
CA PRO A 231 -16.85 0.84 14.06
C PRO A 231 -16.73 2.37 13.95
N VAL A 232 -17.87 3.05 13.85
CA VAL A 232 -17.97 4.51 13.78
C VAL A 232 -18.21 5.06 15.17
N LEU A 233 -17.44 6.07 15.56
CA LEU A 233 -17.58 6.80 16.81
C LEU A 233 -18.44 8.05 16.64
N ASP A 234 -18.36 8.71 15.48
CA ASP A 234 -19.07 9.96 15.24
C ASP A 234 -19.14 10.30 13.74
N ILE A 235 -20.12 11.13 13.38
CA ILE A 235 -20.26 11.75 12.05
C ILE A 235 -20.53 13.25 12.22
N LYS A 236 -19.85 14.09 11.45
CA LYS A 236 -20.01 15.55 11.51
C LYS A 236 -20.12 16.15 10.11
N PRO A 237 -20.93 17.20 9.89
CA PRO A 237 -20.92 17.88 8.61
C PRO A 237 -19.54 18.48 8.33
N TYR A 238 -19.10 18.41 7.07
CA TYR A 238 -17.91 19.10 6.61
C TYR A 238 -18.25 20.57 6.35
N LEU A 239 -17.49 21.49 6.94
CA LEU A 239 -17.75 22.92 6.86
C LEU A 239 -16.57 23.62 6.16
N PRO A 240 -16.66 23.93 4.86
CA PRO A 240 -15.53 24.49 4.10
C PRO A 240 -14.89 25.72 4.74
N TYR A 241 -15.70 26.63 5.31
CA TYR A 241 -15.19 27.86 5.94
C TYR A 241 -14.33 27.62 7.19
N SER A 242 -14.48 26.46 7.84
CA SER A 242 -13.78 26.10 9.08
C SER A 242 -12.73 25.02 8.86
N ASP A 243 -13.01 24.06 7.97
CA ASP A 243 -12.18 22.86 7.76
C ASP A 243 -11.11 23.06 6.69
N ILE A 244 -11.29 24.02 5.77
CA ILE A 244 -10.28 24.37 4.78
C ILE A 244 -9.32 25.40 5.39
N VAL A 245 -8.05 25.03 5.48
CA VAL A 245 -6.97 25.95 5.86
C VAL A 245 -6.20 26.34 4.60
N ASN A 246 -6.51 27.51 4.05
CA ASN A 246 -5.81 28.06 2.89
C ASN A 246 -4.32 28.28 3.21
N GLY A 247 -3.43 27.78 2.37
CA GLY A 247 -1.98 27.92 2.56
C GLY A 247 -1.35 26.93 3.55
N ALA A 248 -2.07 25.88 3.96
CA ALA A 248 -1.49 24.80 4.75
C ALA A 248 -0.27 24.17 4.03
N ALA A 249 0.83 24.02 4.76
CA ALA A 249 2.08 23.46 4.24
C ALA A 249 2.30 22.03 4.73
N VAL A 250 3.03 21.23 3.95
CA VAL A 250 3.46 19.88 4.32
C VAL A 250 4.98 19.78 4.20
N PRO A 251 5.64 18.83 4.91
CA PRO A 251 7.06 18.57 4.69
C PRO A 251 7.38 18.15 3.26
N ASN A 252 8.56 18.52 2.74
CA ASN A 252 8.98 18.29 1.35
C ASN A 252 8.90 16.82 0.88
N TRP A 253 9.02 15.86 1.81
CA TRP A 253 8.91 14.44 1.48
C TRP A 253 7.47 13.98 1.16
N LEU A 254 6.46 14.81 1.44
CA LEU A 254 5.07 14.61 1.03
C LEU A 254 4.71 15.30 -0.28
N GLU A 255 5.41 16.38 -0.65
CA GLU A 255 5.12 17.26 -1.80
C GLU A 255 5.22 16.58 -3.17
N VAL A 256 5.79 15.37 -3.25
CA VAL A 256 5.90 14.65 -4.53
C VAL A 256 4.53 14.06 -4.90
N ASP A 257 3.76 14.80 -5.69
CA ASP A 257 2.51 14.32 -6.27
C ASP A 257 2.73 13.08 -7.15
N GLY A 258 1.78 12.15 -7.11
CA GLY A 258 1.79 10.98 -7.99
C GLY A 258 2.86 9.92 -7.73
N ALA A 259 3.76 10.08 -6.74
CA ALA A 259 4.86 9.14 -6.48
C ALA A 259 4.43 7.68 -6.20
N LEU A 260 3.15 7.43 -5.91
CA LEU A 260 2.60 6.09 -5.66
C LEU A 260 1.55 5.68 -6.71
N ALA A 261 1.20 6.57 -7.64
CA ALA A 261 0.27 6.25 -8.70
C ALA A 261 0.88 5.17 -9.62
N VAL A 262 0.02 4.31 -10.12
CA VAL A 262 0.36 3.29 -11.11
C VAL A 262 0.35 3.93 -12.50
N GLU A 263 1.29 3.53 -13.36
CA GLU A 263 1.45 4.09 -14.71
C GLU A 263 0.31 3.71 -15.64
N SER A 264 -0.06 2.43 -15.68
CA SER A 264 -1.19 1.93 -16.47
C SER A 264 -1.85 0.70 -15.87
N ILE A 265 -3.11 0.48 -16.25
CA ILE A 265 -3.93 -0.66 -15.81
C ILE A 265 -4.58 -1.28 -17.04
N HIS A 266 -4.37 -2.57 -17.22
CA HIS A 266 -4.95 -3.37 -18.28
C HIS A 266 -5.80 -4.49 -17.70
N PHE A 267 -6.93 -4.75 -18.32
CA PHE A 267 -7.81 -5.87 -18.00
C PHE A 267 -7.60 -6.96 -19.04
N SER A 268 -7.36 -8.19 -18.60
CA SER A 268 -7.27 -9.34 -19.51
C SER A 268 -8.65 -9.68 -20.11
N GLU A 269 -8.65 -10.32 -21.28
CA GLU A 269 -9.88 -10.88 -21.87
C GLU A 269 -10.57 -11.90 -20.94
N HIS A 270 -9.76 -12.64 -20.18
CA HIS A 270 -10.25 -13.58 -19.17
C HIS A 270 -11.01 -12.85 -18.06
N PHE A 271 -10.46 -11.78 -17.49
CA PHE A 271 -11.14 -10.95 -16.49
C PHE A 271 -12.42 -10.34 -17.04
N ILE A 272 -12.39 -9.80 -18.26
CA ILE A 272 -13.56 -9.19 -18.92
C ILE A 272 -14.69 -10.22 -19.05
N SER A 273 -14.35 -11.48 -19.31
CA SER A 273 -15.31 -12.59 -19.40
C SER A 273 -15.77 -13.12 -18.03
N ALA A 274 -14.89 -13.12 -17.03
CA ALA A 274 -15.15 -13.67 -15.69
C ALA A 274 -15.98 -12.73 -14.79
N LEU A 275 -15.76 -11.42 -14.88
CA LEU A 275 -16.43 -10.44 -14.02
C LEU A 275 -17.97 -10.48 -14.15
N PRO A 276 -18.58 -10.52 -15.35
CA PRO A 276 -20.03 -10.64 -15.48
C PRO A 276 -20.61 -11.89 -14.81
N ILE A 277 -19.89 -13.02 -14.85
CA ILE A 277 -20.30 -14.27 -14.21
C ILE A 277 -20.35 -14.09 -12.70
N CYS A 278 -19.30 -13.51 -12.10
CA CYS A 278 -19.27 -13.18 -10.68
C CYS A 278 -20.35 -12.15 -10.30
N TRP A 279 -20.57 -11.16 -11.16
CA TRP A 279 -21.51 -10.07 -10.93
C TRP A 279 -22.95 -10.56 -10.77
N VAL A 280 -23.37 -11.58 -11.52
CA VAL A 280 -24.72 -12.17 -11.40
C VAL A 280 -25.04 -12.56 -9.94
N HIS A 281 -24.03 -13.02 -9.20
CA HIS A 281 -24.17 -13.42 -7.80
C HIS A 281 -24.01 -12.24 -6.83
N ALA A 282 -23.13 -11.28 -7.13
CA ALA A 282 -22.82 -10.14 -6.24
C ALA A 282 -23.84 -8.97 -6.33
N GLN A 283 -24.46 -8.76 -7.50
CA GLN A 283 -25.27 -7.57 -7.81
C GLN A 283 -26.37 -7.23 -6.80
N LYS A 284 -26.96 -8.24 -6.13
CA LYS A 284 -28.05 -8.00 -5.15
C LYS A 284 -27.56 -7.30 -3.88
N GLN A 285 -26.29 -7.48 -3.53
CA GLN A 285 -25.70 -6.96 -2.30
C GLN A 285 -24.66 -5.86 -2.57
N SER A 286 -24.34 -5.63 -3.85
CA SER A 286 -23.34 -4.66 -4.27
C SER A 286 -23.80 -3.23 -4.07
N LEU A 287 -22.89 -2.31 -3.74
CA LEU A 287 -23.14 -0.87 -3.69
C LEU A 287 -23.13 -0.20 -5.08
N TYR A 288 -22.93 -0.97 -6.15
CA TYR A 288 -22.79 -0.49 -7.52
C TYR A 288 -23.94 -0.99 -8.40
N ALA A 289 -24.30 -0.19 -9.40
CA ALA A 289 -25.43 -0.41 -10.28
C ALA A 289 -25.14 -1.48 -11.35
N SER A 290 -23.88 -1.63 -11.76
CA SER A 290 -23.48 -2.52 -12.86
C SER A 290 -22.06 -3.06 -12.69
N ALA A 291 -21.76 -4.14 -13.43
CA ALA A 291 -20.42 -4.70 -13.53
C ALA A 291 -19.41 -3.70 -14.11
N ASP A 292 -19.84 -2.82 -15.02
CA ASP A 292 -18.99 -1.78 -15.60
C ASP A 292 -18.59 -0.73 -14.56
N GLU A 293 -19.54 -0.26 -13.74
CA GLU A 293 -19.25 0.67 -12.63
C GLU A 293 -18.31 0.02 -11.60
N PHE A 294 -18.51 -1.27 -11.31
CA PHE A 294 -17.62 -2.03 -10.44
C PHE A 294 -16.21 -2.22 -11.04
N ARG A 295 -16.10 -2.41 -12.35
CA ARG A 295 -14.80 -2.42 -13.04
C ARG A 295 -14.09 -1.07 -12.94
N ASP A 296 -14.83 0.03 -13.05
CA ASP A 296 -14.26 1.38 -12.91
C ASP A 296 -13.76 1.63 -11.47
N LEU A 297 -14.46 1.11 -10.46
CA LEU A 297 -13.95 1.06 -9.08
C LEU A 297 -12.63 0.30 -9.01
N ILE A 298 -12.57 -0.93 -9.54
CA ILE A 298 -11.35 -1.74 -9.53
C ILE A 298 -10.19 -0.96 -10.16
N LYS A 299 -10.44 -0.30 -11.31
CA LYS A 299 -9.46 0.54 -11.98
C LYS A 299 -8.94 1.64 -11.04
N GLN A 300 -9.83 2.42 -10.43
CA GLN A 300 -9.42 3.51 -9.54
C GLN A 300 -8.67 3.01 -8.30
N VAL A 301 -9.10 1.90 -7.69
CA VAL A 301 -8.44 1.30 -6.53
C VAL A 301 -7.01 0.89 -6.89
N LEU A 302 -6.84 0.19 -8.00
CA LEU A 302 -5.54 -0.30 -8.44
C LEU A 302 -4.63 0.84 -8.93
N SER A 303 -5.19 1.97 -9.40
CA SER A 303 -4.39 3.18 -9.73
C SER A 303 -3.59 3.70 -8.53
N TRP A 304 -4.05 3.38 -7.32
CA TRP A 304 -3.46 3.81 -6.05
C TRP A 304 -3.08 2.62 -5.16
N ASP A 305 -2.56 1.54 -5.77
CA ASP A 305 -2.19 0.31 -5.06
C ASP A 305 -1.42 0.58 -3.74
N ILE A 306 -1.78 -0.16 -2.70
CA ILE A 306 -1.36 0.10 -1.32
C ILE A 306 0.07 -0.34 -1.00
N ARG A 307 0.85 -0.86 -1.95
CA ARG A 307 2.25 -1.25 -1.70
C ARG A 307 3.18 -0.05 -1.88
N SER A 308 4.38 -0.12 -1.30
CA SER A 308 5.42 0.87 -1.57
C SER A 308 6.07 0.63 -2.93
N LEU A 309 6.67 1.65 -3.53
CA LEU A 309 7.43 1.50 -4.79
C LEU A 309 8.47 0.36 -4.70
N SER A 310 9.17 0.26 -3.56
CA SER A 310 10.13 -0.82 -3.33
C SER A 310 9.51 -2.22 -3.35
N GLN A 311 8.30 -2.38 -2.82
CA GLN A 311 7.57 -3.66 -2.83
C GLN A 311 7.04 -4.02 -4.22
N ARG A 312 6.74 -3.02 -5.07
CA ARG A 312 6.33 -3.25 -6.46
C ARG A 312 7.52 -3.68 -7.32
N ILE A 313 8.68 -3.03 -7.16
CA ILE A 313 9.90 -3.33 -7.93
C ILE A 313 10.55 -4.66 -7.49
N ARG A 314 10.40 -5.05 -6.22
CA ARG A 314 10.90 -6.32 -5.67
C ARG A 314 9.75 -7.11 -5.04
N PRO A 315 8.99 -7.89 -5.84
CA PRO A 315 7.86 -8.66 -5.34
C PRO A 315 8.37 -9.75 -4.39
N HIS A 316 8.07 -9.61 -3.09
CA HIS A 316 8.37 -10.65 -2.11
C HIS A 316 7.30 -11.75 -2.15
N ARG A 317 7.72 -13.02 -2.11
CA ARG A 317 6.81 -14.14 -1.82
C ARG A 317 6.40 -14.04 -0.34
N VAL A 318 5.18 -13.59 -0.07
CA VAL A 318 4.62 -13.64 1.29
C VAL A 318 3.87 -14.96 1.42
N ASN A 319 4.43 -15.92 2.17
CA ASN A 319 3.69 -17.11 2.57
C ASN A 319 2.57 -16.68 3.55
N MET A 320 1.32 -17.06 3.25
CA MET A 320 0.13 -16.68 4.02
C MET A 320 0.04 -17.29 5.43
N GLU A 321 0.99 -18.13 5.86
CA GLU A 321 0.93 -18.81 7.16
C GLU A 321 1.55 -18.03 8.33
N THR A 322 2.25 -16.92 8.09
CA THR A 322 3.04 -16.24 9.14
C THR A 322 2.37 -15.00 9.76
N GLU A 323 1.17 -14.61 9.35
CA GLU A 323 0.48 -13.45 9.97
C GLU A 323 -0.21 -13.77 11.31
N ALA A 324 -0.33 -15.05 11.68
CA ALA A 324 -0.92 -15.46 12.95
C ALA A 324 0.05 -15.39 14.15
N ASN A 325 1.36 -15.32 13.92
CA ASN A 325 2.36 -15.26 14.99
C ASN A 325 3.33 -14.12 14.76
N GLY A 326 3.23 -13.08 15.59
CA GLY A 326 4.04 -11.86 15.56
C GLY A 326 5.53 -12.08 15.85
N HIS A 327 6.22 -12.80 14.98
CA HIS A 327 7.67 -12.85 14.92
C HIS A 327 8.15 -12.13 13.66
N ILE A 328 8.91 -11.06 13.90
CA ILE A 328 9.73 -10.39 12.89
C ILE A 328 10.69 -11.46 12.36
N GLY A 329 10.40 -11.95 11.14
CA GLY A 329 11.19 -12.97 10.47
C GLY A 329 12.64 -12.54 10.34
N LYS A 330 13.54 -13.42 10.79
CA LYS A 330 14.95 -13.42 10.41
C LYS A 330 15.03 -13.52 8.90
N GLU A 331 15.78 -12.61 8.29
CA GLU A 331 16.26 -12.76 6.91
C GLU A 331 17.14 -14.03 6.85
N ALA A 332 16.78 -14.96 5.97
CA ALA A 332 17.64 -16.06 5.55
C ALA A 332 18.11 -15.77 4.11
N ASP A 333 19.41 -15.49 3.97
CA ASP A 333 20.24 -15.77 2.79
C ASP A 333 20.18 -17.27 2.47
N GLU A 334 20.36 -17.81 1.26
CA GLU A 334 20.62 -17.31 -0.08
C GLU A 334 20.52 -18.53 -1.04
N HIS A 335 20.34 -18.29 -2.35
CA HIS A 335 21.05 -18.91 -3.51
C HIS A 335 20.19 -19.32 -4.73
N HIS A 336 20.54 -18.64 -5.83
CA HIS A 336 20.65 -19.07 -7.24
C HIS A 336 19.50 -19.78 -7.97
N GLY A 337 19.02 -19.08 -8.99
CA GLY A 337 18.41 -19.68 -10.18
C GLY A 337 17.83 -18.60 -11.07
N ASP A 338 18.49 -18.32 -12.20
CA ASP A 338 17.89 -17.68 -13.37
C ASP A 338 16.62 -18.47 -13.74
N LYS A 339 15.49 -18.04 -13.18
CA LYS A 339 14.16 -18.55 -13.49
C LYS A 339 13.32 -17.32 -13.75
N ALA A 340 12.76 -17.31 -14.97
CA ALA A 340 11.82 -16.33 -15.48
C ALA A 340 10.97 -15.71 -14.37
N CYS A 341 10.82 -14.39 -14.44
CA CYS A 341 9.96 -13.55 -13.61
C CYS A 341 8.50 -14.07 -13.67
N CYS A 342 8.22 -15.18 -13.00
CA CYS A 342 6.89 -15.74 -12.84
C CYS A 342 6.22 -14.87 -11.78
N GLY A 343 5.50 -13.85 -12.28
CA GLY A 343 5.02 -12.72 -11.51
C GLY A 343 4.14 -13.16 -10.33
N VAL A 344 4.41 -12.59 -9.17
CA VAL A 344 3.56 -12.76 -7.98
C VAL A 344 2.15 -12.28 -8.33
N ILE A 345 1.17 -13.15 -8.10
CA ILE A 345 -0.26 -12.82 -8.20
C ILE A 345 -0.67 -12.18 -6.89
N TYR A 346 -1.29 -11.01 -6.99
CA TYR A 346 -1.85 -10.26 -5.89
C TYR A 346 -3.37 -10.33 -5.94
N HIS A 347 -3.99 -10.18 -4.78
CA HIS A 347 -5.42 -10.34 -4.60
C HIS A 347 -6.01 -9.04 -4.03
N LEU A 348 -7.10 -8.57 -4.63
CA LEU A 348 -7.88 -7.42 -4.20
C LEU A 348 -9.31 -7.90 -3.92
N HIS A 349 -9.73 -7.86 -2.66
CA HIS A 349 -11.05 -8.35 -2.25
C HIS A 349 -12.04 -7.19 -2.14
N LEU A 350 -13.02 -7.16 -3.04
CA LEU A 350 -14.07 -6.14 -3.09
C LEU A 350 -15.45 -6.83 -3.10
N GLU A 351 -16.31 -6.50 -2.13
CA GLU A 351 -17.69 -7.00 -2.05
C GLU A 351 -17.86 -8.52 -2.20
N GLY A 352 -16.86 -9.30 -1.79
CA GLY A 352 -16.87 -10.77 -1.89
C GLY A 352 -16.37 -11.33 -3.23
N ILE A 353 -15.89 -10.47 -4.13
CA ILE A 353 -15.17 -10.83 -5.34
C ILE A 353 -13.67 -10.68 -5.06
N ASP A 354 -12.90 -11.73 -5.33
CA ASP A 354 -11.45 -11.70 -5.38
C ASP A 354 -10.99 -11.35 -6.79
N VAL A 355 -10.29 -10.23 -6.91
CA VAL A 355 -9.69 -9.74 -8.14
C VAL A 355 -8.20 -10.04 -8.10
N SER A 356 -7.78 -10.96 -8.96
CA SER A 356 -6.37 -11.36 -9.10
C SER A 356 -5.66 -10.48 -10.12
N TYR A 357 -4.48 -9.97 -9.79
CA TYR A 357 -3.70 -9.09 -10.67
C TYR A 357 -2.20 -9.25 -10.47
N ARG A 358 -1.42 -8.90 -11.50
CA ARG A 358 0.03 -8.84 -11.46
C ARG A 358 0.52 -7.40 -11.63
N ILE A 359 1.69 -7.13 -11.08
CA ILE A 359 2.41 -5.87 -11.29
C ILE A 359 3.69 -6.21 -12.05
N ASP A 360 3.93 -5.50 -13.16
CA ASP A 360 5.16 -5.66 -13.95
C ASP A 360 6.32 -4.81 -13.41
N GLN A 361 7.48 -4.90 -14.07
CA GLN A 361 8.69 -4.18 -13.66
C GLN A 361 8.59 -2.65 -13.82
N CYS A 362 7.69 -2.17 -14.70
CA CYS A 362 7.39 -0.77 -14.91
C CYS A 362 6.29 -0.26 -13.95
N SER A 363 5.82 -1.09 -13.02
CA SER A 363 4.68 -0.80 -12.15
C SER A 363 3.33 -0.68 -12.88
N ASN A 364 3.19 -1.24 -14.09
CA ASN A 364 1.89 -1.42 -14.71
C ASN A 364 1.16 -2.60 -14.07
N ILE A 365 -0.17 -2.52 -14.05
CA ILE A 365 -1.03 -3.56 -13.50
C ILE A 365 -1.75 -4.29 -14.63
N VAL A 366 -1.71 -5.62 -14.58
CA VAL A 366 -2.54 -6.48 -15.41
C VAL A 366 -3.50 -7.24 -14.50
N VAL A 367 -4.79 -6.93 -14.62
CA VAL A 367 -5.86 -7.63 -13.91
C VAL A 367 -6.18 -8.91 -14.67
N GLU A 368 -6.01 -10.04 -14.02
CA GLU A 368 -5.99 -11.36 -14.65
C GLU A 368 -7.34 -12.06 -14.58
N ASP A 369 -7.98 -12.04 -13.42
CA ASP A 369 -9.17 -12.85 -13.14
C ASP A 369 -10.05 -12.23 -12.03
N ALA A 370 -11.31 -12.65 -11.99
CA ALA A 370 -12.27 -12.33 -10.95
C ALA A 370 -12.98 -13.62 -10.50
N THR A 371 -12.97 -13.92 -9.21
CA THR A 371 -13.61 -15.10 -8.65
C THR A 371 -14.45 -14.77 -7.41
N LEU A 372 -15.51 -15.53 -7.16
CA LEU A 372 -16.33 -15.37 -5.95
C LEU A 372 -15.64 -16.02 -4.75
N ILE A 373 -15.57 -15.30 -3.63
CA ILE A 373 -15.02 -15.81 -2.39
C ILE A 373 -16.09 -16.68 -1.70
N PRO A 374 -15.87 -18.01 -1.54
CA PRO A 374 -16.84 -18.89 -0.90
C PRO A 374 -17.07 -18.49 0.56
N GLY A 375 -18.34 -18.45 0.98
CA GLY A 375 -18.69 -18.15 2.38
C GLY A 375 -18.74 -16.67 2.75
N ALA A 376 -18.51 -15.75 1.81
CA ALA A 376 -18.79 -14.32 1.97
C ALA A 376 -20.31 -14.04 1.97
N ARG A 377 -21.07 -14.67 2.89
CA ARG A 377 -22.49 -14.35 3.12
C ARG A 377 -22.57 -13.19 4.10
N ASN A 378 -22.67 -11.99 3.56
CA ASN A 378 -23.01 -10.82 4.36
C ASN A 378 -24.51 -10.83 4.67
N GLN A 379 -24.86 -11.00 5.95
CA GLN A 379 -26.24 -10.87 6.44
C GLN A 379 -26.59 -9.38 6.54
N ASN A 380 -27.75 -8.97 5.99
CA ASN A 380 -28.32 -7.61 6.03
C ASN A 380 -27.39 -6.45 5.59
N ARG A 381 -26.96 -6.46 4.33
CA ARG A 381 -26.33 -5.29 3.68
C ARG A 381 -27.32 -4.44 2.89
N HIS A 382 -27.16 -3.13 2.95
CA HIS A 382 -27.87 -2.20 2.08
C HIS A 382 -27.15 -2.15 0.72
N GLY A 383 -27.61 -2.94 -0.24
CA GLY A 383 -27.11 -2.88 -1.62
C GLY A 383 -27.63 -1.65 -2.37
N TYR A 384 -27.14 -1.44 -3.58
CA TYR A 384 -27.52 -0.35 -4.50
C TYR A 384 -29.04 -0.25 -4.67
N LEU A 385 -29.74 -1.38 -4.76
CA LEU A 385 -31.21 -1.40 -4.91
C LEU A 385 -31.94 -0.73 -3.73
N ALA A 386 -31.38 -0.75 -2.53
CA ALA A 386 -31.95 -0.05 -1.37
C ALA A 386 -31.79 1.48 -1.48
N TRP A 387 -30.81 1.94 -2.26
CA TRP A 387 -30.45 3.35 -2.41
C TRP A 387 -30.89 3.97 -3.72
N ARG A 388 -31.25 3.16 -4.72
CA ARG A 388 -31.54 3.60 -6.10
C ARG A 388 -32.51 4.78 -6.15
N ASP A 389 -33.60 4.71 -5.40
CA ASP A 389 -34.65 5.72 -5.43
C ASP A 389 -34.22 7.02 -4.70
N LYS A 390 -33.21 6.94 -3.82
CA LYS A 390 -32.62 8.09 -3.11
C LYS A 390 -31.50 8.75 -3.91
N LEU A 391 -30.72 7.97 -4.65
CA LEU A 391 -29.63 8.45 -5.51
C LEU A 391 -30.12 9.30 -6.70
N GLY A 392 -31.36 9.08 -7.16
CA GLY A 392 -31.96 9.80 -8.28
C GLY A 392 -32.72 11.08 -7.92
N GLY A 393 -32.82 11.43 -6.63
CA GLY A 393 -33.67 12.54 -6.14
C GLY A 393 -33.03 13.92 -6.11
N SER A 394 -31.73 14.06 -6.40
CA SER A 394 -30.99 15.33 -6.30
C SER A 394 -30.93 16.10 -7.63
N GLY A 395 -32.06 16.20 -8.33
CA GLY A 395 -32.14 16.86 -9.63
C GLY A 395 -33.55 17.29 -9.97
N LEU A 396 -34.07 18.28 -9.23
CA LEU A 396 -35.09 19.24 -9.67
C LEU A 396 -34.90 20.55 -8.90
#